data_AF-A0A7D9LCI0-F1
#
_entry.id   AF-A0A7D9LCI0-F1
#
_cell.length_a   1.000
_cell.length_b   1.000
_cell.length_c   1.000
_cell.angle_alpha   90.00
_cell.angle_beta   90.00
_cell.angle_gamma   90.00
#
_symmetry.space_group_name_H-M   'P 1'
#
loop_
_entity.id
_entity.type
_entity.pdbx_description
1 polymer ?
#
loop_
_entity_poly.entity_id
_entity_poly.type
_entity_poly.pdbx_seq_one_letter_code
_entity_poly.pdbx_strand_id
1 'polypeptide(L)'
;IKKPFGQKEPPLTDQIVNILGRYPDGGQILKELIQNADDAGAREVKFLYDGRSFGKTYLATEHLQKYQGPALYAFNDAIFEPEDWEGIQNLMRSNKKSDILKVGRFGIGFNSVYHIT
;
A
#
# COMPACT_ATOMS: atom_id res chain seq x y z
N ILE A 1 18.09 19.92 30.14
CA ILE A 1 16.71 19.51 29.74
C ILE A 1 16.64 17.99 29.87
N LYS A 2 15.86 17.46 30.82
CA LYS A 2 15.70 15.99 31.00
C LYS A 2 14.90 15.44 29.82
N LYS A 3 15.40 14.39 29.16
CA LYS A 3 14.62 13.66 28.14
C LYS A 3 13.38 13.02 28.81
N PRO A 4 12.21 13.03 28.17
CA PRO A 4 11.02 12.36 28.71
C PRO A 4 11.25 10.85 28.85
N PHE A 5 10.75 10.27 29.94
CA PHE A 5 10.80 8.83 30.24
C PHE A 5 9.55 8.15 29.65
N GLY A 6 9.76 7.03 28.96
CA GLY A 6 8.68 6.25 28.34
C GLY A 6 9.14 5.47 27.12
N GLN A 7 8.32 4.53 26.67
CA GLN A 7 8.50 3.89 25.37
C GLN A 7 8.33 4.94 24.27
N LYS A 8 9.15 4.82 23.22
CA LYS A 8 9.02 5.64 22.02
C LYS A 8 8.34 4.83 20.93
N GLU A 9 7.46 5.48 20.20
CA GLU A 9 6.90 4.85 19.00
C GLU A 9 8.03 4.61 17.99
N PRO A 10 8.16 3.38 17.46
CA PRO A 10 9.18 3.10 16.47
C PRO A 10 8.87 3.86 15.17
N PRO A 11 9.91 4.22 14.38
CA PRO A 11 9.74 4.80 13.06
C PRO A 11 8.78 3.97 12.20
N LEU A 12 8.02 4.66 11.34
CA LEU A 12 7.09 3.99 10.43
C LEU A 12 7.77 2.94 9.54
N THR A 13 9.00 3.22 9.12
CA THR A 13 9.83 2.30 8.34
C THR A 13 10.03 0.96 9.05
N ASP A 14 10.22 0.96 10.37
CA ASP A 14 10.41 -0.27 11.15
C ASP A 14 9.10 -1.06 11.21
N GLN A 15 7.96 -0.38 11.26
CA GLN A 15 6.64 -1.00 11.21
C GLN A 15 6.40 -1.67 9.85
N ILE A 16 6.75 -0.99 8.74
CA ILE A 16 6.67 -1.55 7.39
C ILE A 16 7.60 -2.76 7.26
N VAL A 17 8.86 -2.68 7.71
CA VAL A 17 9.81 -3.80 7.69
C VAL A 17 9.24 -5.02 8.43
N ASN A 18 8.62 -4.80 9.60
CA ASN A 18 7.98 -5.87 10.36
C ASN A 18 6.78 -6.49 9.63
N ILE A 19 6.03 -5.70 8.87
CA ILE A 19 4.95 -6.20 8.01
C ILE A 19 5.56 -7.06 6.90
N LEU A 20 6.52 -6.54 6.15
CA LEU A 20 7.16 -7.24 5.02
C LEU A 20 7.82 -8.55 5.45
N GLY A 21 8.40 -8.62 6.66
CA GLY A 21 8.94 -9.87 7.23
C GLY A 21 7.89 -10.97 7.44
N ARG A 22 6.60 -10.63 7.52
CA ARG A 22 5.49 -11.59 7.62
C ARG A 22 4.94 -12.03 6.24
N TYR A 23 5.39 -11.40 5.16
CA TYR A 23 4.98 -11.66 3.77
C TYR A 23 6.19 -11.95 2.88
N PRO A 24 6.91 -13.07 3.09
CA PRO A 24 8.18 -13.32 2.40
C PRO A 24 8.06 -13.51 0.88
N ASP A 25 6.86 -13.80 0.36
CA ASP A 25 6.66 -14.20 -1.04
C ASP A 25 6.06 -13.06 -1.90
N GLY A 26 6.80 -12.61 -2.92
CA GLY A 26 6.37 -11.54 -3.83
C GLY A 26 5.10 -11.84 -4.66
N GLY A 27 4.73 -13.13 -4.80
CA GLY A 27 3.47 -13.52 -5.44
C GLY A 27 2.21 -13.13 -4.64
N GLN A 28 2.37 -12.81 -3.35
CA GLN A 28 1.26 -12.36 -2.50
C GLN A 28 0.75 -10.97 -2.91
N ILE A 29 1.61 -10.11 -3.47
CA ILE A 29 1.26 -8.73 -3.84
C ILE A 29 0.09 -8.71 -4.82
N LEU A 30 0.16 -9.51 -5.88
CA LEU A 30 -0.90 -9.58 -6.88
C LEU A 30 -2.21 -10.11 -6.29
N LYS A 31 -2.13 -11.09 -5.37
CA LYS A 31 -3.31 -11.64 -4.70
C LYS A 31 -4.01 -10.61 -3.81
N GLU A 32 -3.24 -9.83 -3.05
CA GLU A 32 -3.79 -8.77 -2.19
C GLU A 32 -4.42 -7.64 -3.02
N LEU A 33 -3.83 -7.30 -4.18
CA LEU A 33 -4.40 -6.31 -5.10
C LEU A 33 -5.70 -6.81 -5.77
N ILE A 34 -5.76 -8.09 -6.15
CA ILE A 34 -6.99 -8.73 -6.66
C ILE A 34 -8.06 -8.74 -5.56
N GLN A 35 -7.69 -9.09 -4.34
CA GLN A 35 -8.63 -9.12 -3.22
C GLN A 35 -9.19 -7.73 -2.92
N ASN A 36 -8.35 -6.69 -2.88
CA ASN A 36 -8.83 -5.30 -2.72
C ASN A 36 -9.83 -4.90 -3.83
N ALA A 37 -9.61 -5.35 -5.06
CA ALA A 37 -10.54 -5.10 -6.15
C ALA A 37 -11.88 -5.86 -5.97
N ASP A 38 -11.83 -7.11 -5.54
CA ASP A 38 -13.02 -7.92 -5.22
C ASP A 38 -13.86 -7.29 -4.09
N ASP A 39 -13.21 -6.83 -3.01
CA ASP A 39 -13.88 -6.11 -1.91
C ASP A 39 -14.51 -4.79 -2.33
N ALA A 40 -13.93 -4.12 -3.33
CA ALA A 40 -14.50 -2.92 -3.93
C ALA A 40 -15.62 -3.23 -4.95
N GLY A 41 -15.92 -4.51 -5.20
CA GLY A 41 -16.94 -4.93 -6.16
C GLY A 41 -16.52 -4.77 -7.63
N ALA A 42 -15.22 -4.73 -7.91
CA ALA A 42 -14.69 -4.66 -9.26
C ALA A 42 -15.02 -5.92 -10.06
N ARG A 43 -15.18 -5.77 -11.37
CA ARG A 43 -15.43 -6.85 -12.32
C ARG A 43 -14.21 -7.16 -13.19
N GLU A 44 -13.26 -6.24 -13.25
CA GLU A 44 -12.04 -6.36 -14.03
C GLU A 44 -10.84 -5.94 -13.19
N VAL A 45 -9.73 -6.69 -13.31
CA VAL A 45 -8.42 -6.32 -12.77
C VAL A 45 -7.40 -6.45 -13.88
N LYS A 46 -6.54 -5.44 -14.06
CA LYS A 46 -5.44 -5.44 -15.03
C LYS A 46 -4.12 -5.13 -14.34
N PHE A 47 -3.12 -5.95 -14.64
CA PHE A 47 -1.73 -5.69 -14.25
C PHE A 47 -0.91 -5.39 -15.51
N LEU A 48 -0.14 -4.31 -15.46
CA LEU A 48 0.73 -3.89 -16.55
C LEU A 48 2.10 -3.53 -16.01
N TYR A 49 3.12 -4.27 -16.42
CA TYR A 49 4.48 -3.79 -16.29
C TYR A 49 4.79 -2.81 -17.41
N ASP A 50 5.07 -1.57 -17.05
CA ASP A 50 5.49 -0.52 -17.97
C ASP A 50 7.00 -0.28 -17.80
N GLY A 51 7.79 -0.70 -18.79
CA GLY A 51 9.24 -0.55 -18.80
C GLY A 51 9.74 0.85 -19.18
N ARG A 52 8.85 1.81 -19.44
CA ARG A 52 9.23 3.16 -19.89
C ARG A 52 9.92 3.95 -18.78
N SER A 53 10.64 4.99 -19.20
CA SER A 53 11.17 6.03 -18.30
C SER A 53 10.68 7.39 -18.79
N PHE A 54 10.26 8.23 -17.84
CA PHE A 54 9.63 9.52 -18.10
C PHE A 54 10.60 10.68 -17.84
N GLY A 55 10.23 11.85 -18.37
CA GLY A 55 11.01 13.08 -18.24
C GLY A 55 11.10 13.57 -16.79
N LYS A 56 12.23 14.18 -16.45
CA LYS A 56 12.55 14.63 -15.07
C LYS A 56 12.52 16.15 -14.89
N THR A 57 12.18 16.89 -15.95
CA THR A 57 12.29 18.35 -16.02
C THR A 57 11.21 19.07 -15.23
N TYR A 58 9.97 18.56 -15.24
CA TYR A 58 8.82 19.22 -14.63
C TYR A 58 8.26 18.34 -13.51
N LEU A 59 8.93 18.35 -12.36
CA LEU A 59 8.53 17.60 -11.17
C LEU A 59 8.23 18.56 -10.01
N ALA A 60 7.34 18.14 -9.10
CA ALA A 60 7.00 18.93 -7.91
C ALA A 60 8.21 19.13 -6.96
N THR A 61 9.14 18.17 -6.95
CA THR A 61 10.42 18.25 -6.24
C THR A 61 11.46 17.37 -6.94
N GLU A 62 12.74 17.75 -6.85
CA GLU A 62 13.87 16.99 -7.41
C GLU A 62 13.97 15.58 -6.82
N HIS A 63 13.50 15.35 -5.59
CA HIS A 63 13.49 14.03 -4.96
C HIS A 63 12.61 13.01 -5.71
N LEU A 64 11.70 13.45 -6.58
CA LEU A 64 10.83 12.58 -7.36
C LEU A 64 11.51 11.99 -8.61
N GLN A 65 12.69 12.48 -8.99
CA GLN A 65 13.40 12.03 -10.19
C GLN A 65 13.68 10.52 -10.22
N LYS A 66 13.89 9.91 -9.04
CA LYS A 66 14.13 8.46 -8.92
C LYS A 66 12.89 7.60 -9.21
N TYR A 67 11.68 8.18 -9.15
CA TYR A 67 10.41 7.46 -9.37
C TYR A 67 9.86 7.61 -10.79
N GLN A 68 10.62 8.18 -11.72
CA GLN A 68 10.21 8.35 -13.13
C GLN A 68 10.60 7.15 -14.02
N GLY A 69 10.98 6.03 -13.44
CA GLY A 69 11.43 4.83 -14.15
C GLY A 69 10.30 3.81 -14.39
N PRO A 70 10.68 2.56 -14.71
CA PRO A 70 9.75 1.45 -14.87
C PRO A 70 8.82 1.27 -13.66
N ALA A 71 7.57 0.89 -13.91
CA ALA A 71 6.57 0.71 -12.87
C ALA A 71 5.63 -0.47 -13.15
N LEU A 72 5.10 -1.07 -12.08
CA LEU A 72 3.97 -2.00 -12.15
C LEU A 72 2.68 -1.23 -11.88
N TYR A 73 1.81 -1.19 -12.88
CA TYR A 73 0.47 -0.63 -12.76
C TYR A 73 -0.53 -1.72 -12.38
N ALA A 74 -1.44 -1.40 -11.46
CA ALA A 74 -2.60 -2.21 -11.11
C ALA A 74 -3.86 -1.37 -11.30
N PHE A 75 -4.80 -1.87 -12.07
CA PHE A 75 -6.08 -1.23 -12.38
C PHE A 75 -7.23 -2.15 -11.98
N ASN A 76 -8.32 -1.57 -11.49
CA ASN A 76 -9.63 -2.20 -11.40
C ASN A 76 -10.72 -1.19 -11.77
N ASP A 77 -11.92 -1.66 -12.13
CA ASP A 77 -13.04 -0.84 -12.60
C ASP A 77 -13.98 -0.33 -11.48
N ALA A 78 -13.64 -0.55 -10.21
CA ALA A 78 -14.32 0.10 -9.09
C ALA A 78 -13.78 1.52 -8.84
N ILE A 79 -14.56 2.34 -8.13
CA ILE A 79 -14.23 3.73 -7.78
C ILE A 79 -14.07 3.81 -6.27
N PHE A 80 -12.99 4.45 -5.80
CA PHE A 80 -12.79 4.69 -4.37
C PHE A 80 -13.92 5.54 -3.77
N GLU A 81 -14.49 5.06 -2.67
CA GLU A 81 -15.39 5.81 -1.81
C GLU A 81 -14.59 6.67 -0.80
N PRO A 82 -15.18 7.70 -0.17
CA PRO A 82 -14.49 8.54 0.83
C PRO A 82 -13.77 7.74 1.93
N GLU A 83 -14.36 6.63 2.37
CA GLU A 83 -13.82 5.74 3.39
C GLU A 83 -12.58 4.98 2.91
N ASP A 84 -12.47 4.68 1.62
CA ASP A 84 -11.29 4.06 1.01
C ASP A 84 -10.11 5.02 0.99
N TRP A 85 -10.37 6.31 0.71
CA TRP A 85 -9.36 7.36 0.75
C TRP A 85 -8.80 7.57 2.16
N GLU A 86 -9.66 7.51 3.18
CA GLU A 86 -9.20 7.53 4.57
C GLU A 86 -8.47 6.22 4.94
N GLY A 87 -8.97 5.09 4.46
CA GLY A 87 -8.41 3.76 4.74
C GLY A 87 -6.98 3.61 4.21
N ILE A 88 -6.72 3.99 2.96
CA ILE A 88 -5.40 3.81 2.32
C ILE A 88 -4.29 4.65 2.98
N GLN A 89 -4.65 5.73 3.68
CA GLN A 89 -3.71 6.56 4.44
C GLN A 89 -3.29 5.91 5.77
N ASN A 90 -4.03 4.90 6.24
CA ASN A 90 -3.87 4.30 7.56
C ASN A 90 -3.20 2.92 7.50
N LEU A 91 -1.87 2.92 7.42
CA LEU A 91 -1.03 1.70 7.30
C LEU A 91 -1.30 0.60 8.35
N MET A 92 -1.80 0.98 9.53
CA MET A 92 -1.94 0.11 10.70
C MET A 92 -3.38 -0.07 11.20
N ARG A 93 -4.39 0.55 10.56
CA ARG A 93 -5.79 0.47 11.03
C ARG A 93 -6.69 -0.10 9.95
N SER A 94 -7.28 -1.26 10.23
CA SER A 94 -8.45 -1.73 9.49
C SER A 94 -9.69 -0.96 10.00
N ASN A 95 -10.42 -0.30 9.11
CA ASN A 95 -11.63 0.45 9.47
C ASN A 95 -12.83 -0.44 9.82
N LYS A 96 -12.73 -1.77 9.65
CA LYS A 96 -13.79 -2.74 9.96
C LYS A 96 -13.69 -3.24 11.41
N LYS A 97 -14.05 -2.40 12.38
CA LYS A 97 -14.08 -2.75 13.82
C LYS A 97 -15.26 -3.66 14.24
N SER A 98 -16.24 -3.93 13.38
CA SER A 98 -17.53 -4.50 13.80
C SER A 98 -17.84 -5.93 13.35
N ASP A 99 -17.01 -6.60 12.55
CA ASP A 99 -17.30 -7.98 12.10
C ASP A 99 -16.09 -8.90 12.34
N ILE A 100 -16.16 -9.68 13.43
CA ILE A 100 -15.18 -10.72 13.79
C ILE A 100 -15.13 -11.84 12.73
N LEU A 101 -16.17 -11.94 11.89
CA LEU A 101 -16.28 -12.90 10.79
C LEU A 101 -15.82 -12.35 9.43
N LYS A 102 -15.59 -11.03 9.30
CA LYS A 102 -15.00 -10.38 8.11
C LYS A 102 -13.52 -10.08 8.31
N VAL A 103 -12.81 -10.97 9.01
CA VAL A 103 -11.36 -10.87 9.19
C VAL A 103 -10.67 -11.31 7.89
N GLY A 104 -10.78 -10.45 6.86
CA GLY A 104 -9.81 -10.33 5.79
C GLY A 104 -8.86 -9.17 6.13
N ARG A 105 -7.58 -9.31 5.80
CA ARG A 105 -6.44 -8.44 6.18
C ARG A 105 -6.46 -7.02 5.57
N PHE A 106 -7.60 -6.34 5.57
CA PHE A 106 -7.69 -5.01 4.94
C PHE A 106 -6.93 -3.96 5.74
N GLY A 107 -5.96 -3.34 5.09
CA GLY A 107 -4.97 -2.41 5.64
C GLY A 107 -3.55 -2.98 5.64
N ILE A 108 -3.37 -4.26 5.97
CA ILE A 108 -2.04 -4.91 5.96
C ILE A 108 -1.70 -5.45 4.57
N GLY A 109 -2.69 -6.00 3.86
CA GLY A 109 -2.50 -6.59 2.54
C GLY A 109 -1.94 -5.62 1.51
N PHE A 110 -2.46 -4.38 1.50
CA PHE A 110 -1.95 -3.32 0.62
C PHE A 110 -0.47 -3.01 0.89
N ASN A 111 -0.01 -3.09 2.14
CA ASN A 111 1.40 -2.82 2.48
C ASN A 111 2.39 -3.81 1.83
N SER A 112 1.91 -4.92 1.26
CA SER A 112 2.75 -5.80 0.45
C SER A 112 3.36 -5.09 -0.78
N VAL A 113 2.76 -3.99 -1.27
CA VAL A 113 3.35 -3.20 -2.38
C VAL A 113 4.73 -2.63 -2.04
N TYR A 114 5.06 -2.47 -0.75
CA TYR A 114 6.37 -1.99 -0.30
C TYR A 114 7.52 -2.98 -0.55
N HIS A 115 7.23 -4.20 -1.00
CA HIS A 115 8.26 -5.10 -1.55
C HIS A 115 8.80 -4.60 -2.90
N ILE A 116 8.06 -3.76 -3.61
CA ILE A 116 8.42 -3.28 -4.96
C ILE A 116 8.76 -1.78 -4.97
N THR A 117 8.06 -0.94 -4.21
CA THR A 117 8.22 0.53 -4.24
C THR A 117 8.12 1.21 -2.89
#